data_AF-A0A165Z672-F1
#
_entry.id   AF-A0A165Z672-F1
#
_cell.length_a   1.000
_cell.length_b   1.000
_cell.length_c   1.000
_cell.angle_alpha   90.00
_cell.angle_beta   90.00
_cell.angle_gamma   90.00
#
_symmetry.space_group_name_H-M   'P 1'
#
loop_
_entity.id
_entity.type
_entity.pdbx_description
1 polymer ?
#
loop_
_entity_poly.entity_id
_entity_poly.type
_entity_poly.pdbx_seq_one_letter_code
_entity_poly.pdbx_strand_id
1 'polypeptide(L)'
;MKFNKAQLISLLFAFIFLIWGILTIIEPNSNNISIYSGFLMIIIGVAYPIVMFMPKLSKVVLLIEGLALALFGLFVMTFPGNLIFIILGVALMILSLLTILDILPTKRNK
;
A
#
# COMPACT_ATOMS: atom_id res chain seq x y z
N MET A 1 -0.45 8.35 -26.23
CA MET A 1 -1.11 8.87 -25.01
C MET A 1 -0.18 9.88 -24.35
N LYS A 2 -0.64 11.08 -23.99
CA LYS A 2 0.14 12.00 -23.16
C LYS A 2 -0.15 11.68 -21.69
N PHE A 3 0.85 11.23 -20.94
CA PHE A 3 0.71 11.02 -19.51
C PHE A 3 0.62 12.37 -18.79
N ASN A 4 -0.28 12.47 -17.82
CA ASN A 4 -0.31 13.63 -16.92
C ASN A 4 0.89 13.57 -15.96
N LYS A 5 1.37 14.72 -15.48
CA LYS A 5 2.48 14.82 -14.51
C LYS A 5 2.28 13.89 -13.30
N ALA A 6 1.05 13.79 -12.79
CA ALA A 6 0.73 12.91 -11.67
C ALA A 6 0.88 11.42 -12.00
N GLN A 7 0.54 10.98 -13.22
CA GLN A 7 0.75 9.60 -13.66
C GLN A 7 2.24 9.27 -13.84
N LEU A 8 3.02 10.27 -14.26
CA LEU A 8 4.47 10.13 -14.43
C LEU A 8 5.17 10.03 -13.07
N ILE A 9 4.76 10.85 -12.10
CA ILE A 9 5.19 10.75 -10.70
C ILE A 9 4.80 9.40 -10.12
N SER A 10 3.59 8.89 -10.40
CA SER A 10 3.18 7.59 -9.87
C SER A 10 4.00 6.44 -10.39
N LEU A 11 4.39 6.50 -11.67
CA LEU A 11 5.26 5.49 -12.27
C LEU A 11 6.68 5.55 -11.68
N LEU A 12 7.21 6.76 -11.47
CA LEU A 12 8.53 6.95 -10.85
C LEU A 12 8.54 6.43 -9.41
N PHE A 13 7.48 6.74 -8.63
CA PHE A 13 7.34 6.27 -7.27
C PHE A 13 7.26 4.73 -7.21
N ALA A 14 6.46 4.12 -8.08
CA ALA A 14 6.38 2.67 -8.22
C ALA A 14 7.75 2.05 -8.50
N PHE A 15 8.50 2.63 -9.44
CA PHE A 15 9.82 2.15 -9.81
C PHE A 15 10.81 2.18 -8.64
N ILE A 16 10.84 3.29 -7.89
CA ILE A 16 11.71 3.43 -6.70
C ILE A 16 11.35 2.39 -5.65
N PHE A 17 10.06 2.25 -5.32
CA PHE A 17 9.61 1.31 -4.29
C PHE A 17 9.82 -0.16 -4.69
N LEU A 18 9.65 -0.48 -5.97
CA LEU A 18 9.96 -1.81 -6.49
C LEU A 18 11.45 -2.13 -6.37
N ILE A 19 12.32 -1.22 -6.80
CA ILE A 19 13.77 -1.44 -6.70
C ILE A 19 14.19 -1.58 -5.25
N TRP A 20 13.76 -0.67 -4.38
CA TRP A 20 14.12 -0.71 -2.96
C TRP A 20 13.58 -1.98 -2.28
N GLY A 21 12.34 -2.36 -2.58
CA GLY A 21 11.74 -3.58 -2.06
C GLY A 21 12.51 -4.83 -2.51
N ILE A 22 12.86 -4.91 -3.80
CA ILE A 22 13.66 -6.02 -4.35
C ILE A 22 15.05 -6.05 -3.71
N LEU A 23 15.75 -4.91 -3.63
CA LEU A 23 17.08 -4.82 -3.02
C LEU A 23 17.07 -5.32 -1.58
N THR A 24 16.07 -4.92 -0.79
CA THR A 24 15.92 -5.33 0.61
C THR A 24 15.69 -6.84 0.75
N ILE A 25 15.05 -7.47 -0.25
CA ILE A 25 14.79 -8.92 -0.27
C ILE A 25 16.04 -9.72 -0.68
N ILE A 26 16.85 -9.21 -1.61
CA ILE A 26 18.01 -9.93 -2.15
C ILE A 26 19.32 -9.63 -1.40
N GLU A 27 19.30 -8.71 -0.44
CA GLU A 27 20.49 -8.31 0.31
C GLU A 27 21.05 -9.49 1.13
N PRO A 28 22.36 -9.82 0.98
CA PRO A 28 22.96 -10.89 1.74
C PRO A 28 22.88 -10.58 3.25
N ASN A 29 22.31 -11.52 4.00
CA ASN A 29 21.92 -11.41 5.43
C ASN A 29 20.58 -10.69 5.70
N SER A 30 19.69 -10.59 4.72
CA SER A 30 18.31 -10.15 4.95
C SER A 30 17.65 -11.00 6.05
N ASN A 31 17.22 -10.37 7.14
CA ASN A 31 16.41 -11.04 8.14
C ASN A 31 14.93 -11.05 7.70
N ASN A 32 14.08 -11.78 8.42
CA ASN A 32 12.65 -11.88 8.11
C ASN A 32 11.99 -10.49 8.04
N ILE A 33 12.37 -9.55 8.90
CA ILE A 33 11.82 -8.19 8.94
C ILE A 33 12.16 -7.43 7.65
N SER A 34 13.39 -7.53 7.16
CA SER A 34 13.83 -6.96 5.88
C SER A 34 13.04 -7.55 4.71
N ILE A 35 12.85 -8.87 4.69
CA ILE A 35 12.10 -9.54 3.63
C ILE A 35 10.64 -9.07 3.61
N TYR A 36 9.96 -9.08 4.77
CA TYR A 36 8.56 -8.66 4.85
C TYR A 36 8.37 -7.17 4.56
N SER A 37 9.30 -6.31 4.98
CA SER A 37 9.24 -4.87 4.69
C SER A 37 9.49 -4.59 3.20
N GLY A 38 10.36 -5.36 2.55
CA GLY A 38 10.55 -5.32 1.10
C GLY A 38 9.29 -5.72 0.33
N PHE A 39 8.59 -6.77 0.75
CA PHE A 39 7.29 -7.12 0.16
C PHE A 39 6.25 -6.01 0.34
N LEU A 40 6.21 -5.40 1.52
CA LEU A 40 5.31 -4.29 1.80
C LEU A 40 5.61 -3.08 0.89
N MET A 41 6.89 -2.76 0.68
CA MET A 41 7.31 -1.73 -0.27
C MET A 41 6.86 -2.05 -1.71
N ILE A 42 6.99 -3.30 -2.15
CA ILE A 42 6.53 -3.73 -3.48
C ILE A 42 5.01 -3.54 -3.61
N ILE A 43 4.23 -3.94 -2.60
CA ILE A 43 2.77 -3.78 -2.60
C ILE A 43 2.39 -2.30 -2.73
N ILE A 44 2.98 -1.42 -1.91
CA ILE A 44 2.73 0.03 -1.96
C ILE A 44 3.17 0.62 -3.32
N GLY A 45 4.32 0.19 -3.83
CA GLY A 45 4.85 0.63 -5.11
C GLY A 45 3.91 0.30 -6.27
N VAL A 46 3.29 -0.88 -6.26
CA VAL A 46 2.33 -1.32 -7.29
C VAL A 46 0.94 -0.70 -7.09
N ALA A 47 0.54 -0.47 -5.86
CA ALA A 47 -0.75 0.13 -5.52
C ALA A 47 -0.93 1.53 -6.12
N TYR A 48 0.11 2.37 -6.03
CA TYR A 48 0.05 3.76 -6.45
C TYR A 48 -0.28 3.97 -7.95
N PRO A 49 0.37 3.30 -8.92
CA PRO A 49 -0.02 3.38 -10.33
C PRO A 49 -1.40 2.74 -10.57
N ILE A 50 -1.78 1.67 -9.88
CA ILE A 50 -3.13 1.08 -10.03
C ILE A 50 -4.21 2.10 -9.66
N VAL A 51 -4.05 2.82 -8.55
CA VAL A 51 -5.00 3.87 -8.13
C VAL A 51 -5.08 5.00 -9.16
N MET A 52 -3.95 5.38 -9.77
CA MET A 52 -3.89 6.47 -10.74
C MET A 52 -4.42 6.12 -12.13
N PHE A 53 -4.22 4.88 -12.61
CA PHE A 53 -4.70 4.43 -13.92
C PHE A 53 -6.09 3.79 -13.84
N MET A 54 -6.42 3.17 -12.71
CA MET A 54 -7.67 2.44 -12.49
C MET A 54 -8.30 2.85 -11.15
N PRO A 55 -8.81 4.09 -11.02
CA PRO A 55 -9.37 4.60 -9.77
C PRO A 55 -10.56 3.79 -9.25
N LYS A 56 -11.24 3.02 -10.10
CA LYS A 56 -12.29 2.06 -9.68
C LYS A 56 -11.77 0.99 -8.72
N LEU A 57 -10.49 0.60 -8.84
CA LEU A 57 -9.85 -0.38 -7.98
C LEU A 57 -9.27 0.24 -6.69
N SER A 58 -9.28 1.56 -6.55
CA SER A 58 -8.65 2.25 -5.42
C SER A 58 -9.16 1.76 -4.06
N LYS A 59 -10.48 1.52 -3.95
CA LYS A 59 -11.09 0.98 -2.73
C LYS A 59 -10.52 -0.39 -2.38
N VAL A 60 -10.38 -1.28 -3.36
CA VAL A 60 -9.85 -2.64 -3.19
C VAL A 60 -8.37 -2.61 -2.85
N VAL A 61 -7.60 -1.75 -3.51
CA VAL A 61 -6.17 -1.55 -3.22
C VAL A 61 -5.98 -1.07 -1.78
N LEU A 62 -6.79 -0.11 -1.32
CA LEU A 62 -6.75 0.39 0.06
C LEU A 62 -7.05 -0.73 1.08
N LEU A 63 -7.95 -1.66 0.74
CA LEU A 63 -8.25 -2.82 1.59
C LEU A 63 -7.04 -3.75 1.70
N ILE A 64 -6.41 -4.07 0.56
CA ILE A 64 -5.25 -4.96 0.48
C ILE A 64 -4.06 -4.34 1.23
N GLU A 65 -3.79 -3.06 1.04
CA GLU A 65 -2.74 -2.34 1.77
C GLU A 65 -3.02 -2.30 3.27
N GLY A 66 -4.26 -2.02 3.67
CA GLY A 66 -4.67 -2.05 5.07
C GLY A 66 -4.46 -3.42 5.72
N LEU A 67 -4.84 -4.49 5.01
CA LEU A 67 -4.60 -5.86 5.46
C LEU A 67 -3.10 -6.17 5.56
N ALA A 68 -2.31 -5.81 4.54
CA ALA A 68 -0.87 -6.03 4.54
C ALA A 68 -0.18 -5.31 5.70
N LEU A 69 -0.56 -4.04 5.97
CA LEU A 69 -0.04 -3.27 7.10
C LEU A 69 -0.43 -3.88 8.45
N ALA A 70 -1.69 -4.32 8.60
CA ALA A 70 -2.14 -4.95 9.83
C ALA A 70 -1.39 -6.27 10.11
N LEU A 71 -1.23 -7.12 9.08
CA LEU A 71 -0.47 -8.37 9.19
C LEU A 71 1.01 -8.11 9.47
N PHE A 72 1.60 -7.10 8.83
CA PHE A 72 2.97 -6.68 9.10
C PHE A 72 3.15 -6.20 10.54
N GLY A 73 2.21 -5.40 11.05
CA GLY A 73 2.18 -5.00 12.46
C GLY A 73 2.08 -6.19 13.41
N LEU A 74 1.20 -7.16 13.13
CA LEU A 74 0.96 -8.33 13.98
C LEU A 74 2.14 -9.31 14.03
N PHE A 75 2.76 -9.61 12.88
CA PHE A 75 3.71 -10.71 12.76
C PHE A 75 5.16 -10.28 12.64
N VAL A 76 5.43 -9.01 12.32
CA VAL A 76 6.78 -8.55 11.99
C VAL A 76 7.31 -7.52 12.97
N MET A 77 6.46 -6.60 13.42
CA MET A 77 6.88 -5.52 14.31
C MET A 77 6.83 -5.92 15.78
N THR A 78 7.75 -5.39 16.57
CA THR A 78 7.75 -5.51 18.03
C THR A 78 7.04 -4.32 18.68
N PHE A 79 6.67 -4.45 19.95
CA PHE A 79 6.08 -3.35 20.71
C PHE A 79 7.08 -2.19 20.87
N PRO A 80 6.67 -0.92 20.70
CA PRO A 80 5.30 -0.43 20.44
C PRO A 80 4.93 -0.27 18.96
N GLY A 81 5.88 -0.50 18.04
CA GLY A 81 5.68 -0.31 16.61
C GLY A 81 4.52 -1.14 16.04
N ASN A 82 4.34 -2.37 16.54
CA ASN A 82 3.23 -3.25 16.15
C ASN A 82 1.86 -2.57 16.25
N LEU A 83 1.59 -1.85 17.34
CA LEU A 83 0.30 -1.17 17.54
C LEU A 83 0.06 -0.10 16.50
N ILE A 84 1.08 0.67 16.12
CA ILE A 84 0.96 1.71 15.11
C ILE A 84 0.55 1.10 13.77
N PHE A 85 1.23 0.05 13.33
CA PHE A 85 0.93 -0.62 12.06
C PHE A 85 -0.42 -1.31 12.06
N ILE A 86 -0.81 -1.93 13.18
CA ILE A 86 -2.14 -2.55 13.34
C ILE A 86 -3.24 -1.49 13.25
N ILE A 87 -3.12 -0.40 14.01
CA ILE A 87 -4.12 0.68 14.04
C ILE A 87 -4.24 1.31 12.65
N LEU A 88 -3.13 1.61 11.99
CA LEU A 88 -3.13 2.16 10.63
C LEU A 88 -3.77 1.18 9.62
N GLY A 89 -3.39 -0.09 9.68
CA GLY A 89 -3.95 -1.13 8.80
C GLY A 89 -5.46 -1.29 8.98
N VAL A 90 -5.92 -1.34 10.23
CA VAL A 90 -7.35 -1.41 10.56
C VAL A 90 -8.09 -0.15 10.12
N ALA A 91 -7.54 1.04 10.34
CA ALA A 91 -8.15 2.29 9.88
C ALA A 91 -8.32 2.32 8.35
N LEU A 92 -7.32 1.88 7.59
CA LEU A 92 -7.40 1.79 6.14
C LEU A 92 -8.45 0.77 5.68
N MET A 93 -8.52 -0.40 6.32
CA MET A 93 -9.56 -1.40 6.03
C MET A 93 -10.96 -0.84 6.30
N ILE A 94 -11.16 -0.13 7.42
CA ILE A 94 -12.45 0.49 7.75
C ILE A 94 -12.82 1.54 6.69
N LEU A 95 -11.89 2.43 6.33
CA LEU A 95 -12.12 3.44 5.28
C LEU A 95 -12.46 2.80 3.93
N SER A 96 -11.76 1.72 3.57
CA SER A 96 -12.06 0.95 2.36
C SER A 96 -13.47 0.36 2.42
N LEU A 97 -13.84 -0.31 3.51
CA LEU A 97 -15.17 -0.90 3.66
C LEU A 97 -16.28 0.16 3.62
N LEU A 98 -16.10 1.28 4.32
CA LEU A 98 -17.05 2.39 4.31
C LEU A 98 -17.23 3.00 2.92
N THR A 99 -16.16 3.06 2.12
CA THR A 99 -16.25 3.52 0.73
C THR A 99 -16.83 2.45 -0.20
N ILE A 100 -16.58 1.16 0.01
CA ILE A 100 -17.15 0.06 -0.79
C ILE A 100 -18.66 -0.03 -0.57
N LEU A 101 -19.11 0.13 0.66
CA LEU A 101 -20.54 0.09 1.04
C LEU A 101 -21.27 1.40 0.69
N ASP A 102 -20.61 2.37 0.04
CA ASP A 102 -21.13 3.70 -0.30
C ASP A 102 -21.73 4.46 0.91
N ILE A 103 -21.29 4.15 2.13
CA ILE A 103 -21.71 4.82 3.37
C ILE A 103 -21.11 6.23 3.44
N LEU A 104 -19.94 6.43 2.86
CA LEU A 104 -19.30 7.74 2.72
C LEU A 104 -19.81 8.45 1.45
N PRO A 105 -20.16 9.76 1.52
CA PRO A 105 -20.59 10.51 0.35
C PRO A 105 -19.47 10.58 -0.67
N THR A 106 -19.51 9.69 -1.65
CA THR A 106 -18.59 9.70 -2.77
C THR A 106 -19.03 10.85 -3.67
N LYS A 107 -18.20 11.89 -3.83
CA LYS A 107 -18.42 12.94 -4.83
C LYS A 107 -18.42 12.28 -6.21
N ARG A 108 -19.61 11.89 -6.66
CA ARG A 108 -19.90 11.40 -8.01
C ARG A 108 -19.85 12.63 -8.92
N ASN A 109 -18.64 13.07 -9.27
CA ASN A 109 -18.49 14.00 -10.38
C ASN A 109 -19.00 13.26 -11.63
N LYS A 110 -20.18 13.67 -12.08
CA LYS A 110 -20.73 13.34 -13.39
C LYS A 110 -19.80 13.83 -14.48
#